data_AF-A0A7C6BA38-F1
#
_entry.id   AF-A0A7C6BA38-F1
#
_cell.length_a   1.000
_cell.length_b   1.000
_cell.length_c   1.000
_cell.angle_alpha   90.00
_cell.angle_beta   90.00
_cell.angle_gamma   90.00
#
_symmetry.space_group_name_H-M   'P 1'
#
loop_
_entity.id
_entity.type
_entity.pdbx_description
1 polymer ?
#
loop_
_entity_poly.entity_id
_entity_poly.type
_entity_poly.pdbx_seq_one_letter_code
_entity_poly.pdbx_strand_id
1 'polypeptide(L)'
;MTERILGLDIGIASVGWAVVNYDKEEREKNKIIKSGVRIFTQAEHPKDGSSLAMPRRLARGARRINKRKRQRIKGIKNLFMKYLPLTKDDLFIGDDDKTIYGKKGRLDVWQLRDEAVKRVLTADELARVLTHIAKRRGYKSNRKSLEEKDTKSDNSKALGGIANNKVLSKKYLTAGQMLYQTTKDTGIRRNKLIQDIDKNGNPKIDKKTGQPIMIGGFFNSISREMLLDEVNIIFRKQKEFNNILVNDVFRDEYIAIAFHQRDFASVTGMVGKCTFEKDELRAAKRTYSAEEFVTLTKLINIKIVDKEDKERKFTPHELEKIIELCKQEVKPKTQIGKPPYVKIKELLGLENDTYFKGIDLFVVNKNGEVTKKPTLFESAFKGYHGLRSVVTEVLSPIHWHNLAQDTVLLNEIATIFSLHKSDEKIREALLN
;
A
#
# COMPACT_ATOMS: atom_id res chain seq x y z
N MET A 1 -47.61 36.99 -5.02
CA MET A 1 -47.98 35.81 -4.20
C MET A 1 -46.84 35.57 -3.24
N THR A 2 -47.11 35.60 -1.93
CA THR A 2 -46.05 35.55 -0.93
C THR A 2 -45.56 34.12 -0.72
N GLU A 3 -44.28 33.89 -0.99
CA GLU A 3 -43.59 32.61 -0.80
C GLU A 3 -42.88 32.59 0.57
N ARG A 4 -42.66 31.40 1.12
CA ARG A 4 -41.81 31.20 2.30
C ARG A 4 -40.50 30.55 1.91
N ILE A 5 -39.39 31.24 2.13
CA ILE A 5 -38.05 30.77 1.81
C ILE A 5 -37.33 30.40 3.11
N LEU A 6 -36.74 29.20 3.16
CA LEU A 6 -35.83 28.77 4.22
C LEU A 6 -34.38 28.93 3.74
N GLY A 7 -33.64 29.87 4.31
CA GLY A 7 -32.20 29.99 4.16
C GLY A 7 -31.48 29.15 5.22
N LEU A 8 -30.46 28.38 4.80
CA LEU A 8 -29.61 27.58 5.68
C LEU A 8 -28.15 27.94 5.46
N ASP A 9 -27.45 28.31 6.52
CA ASP A 9 -26.01 28.49 6.58
C ASP A 9 -25.39 27.34 7.39
N ILE A 10 -24.93 26.29 6.70
CA ILE A 10 -24.46 25.04 7.30
C ILE A 10 -22.95 25.06 7.45
N GLY A 11 -22.48 25.29 8.67
CA GLY A 11 -21.07 25.21 9.06
C GLY A 11 -20.70 23.87 9.71
N ILE A 12 -19.42 23.73 10.08
CA ILE A 12 -18.86 22.50 10.69
C ILE A 12 -19.35 22.24 12.13
N ALA A 13 -19.89 23.26 12.81
CA ALA A 13 -20.36 23.22 14.20
C ALA A 13 -21.64 24.04 14.45
N SER A 14 -22.23 24.60 13.39
CA SER A 14 -23.44 25.40 13.49
C SER A 14 -24.30 25.29 12.24
N VAL A 15 -25.61 25.43 12.40
CA VAL A 15 -26.54 25.70 11.30
C VAL A 15 -27.28 26.98 11.62
N GLY A 16 -26.92 28.07 10.93
CA GLY A 16 -27.75 29.26 10.86
C GLY A 16 -28.97 28.99 9.99
N TRP A 17 -30.14 29.44 10.41
CA TRP A 17 -31.35 29.30 9.61
C TRP A 17 -32.24 30.54 9.72
N ALA A 18 -32.93 30.86 8.64
CA ALA A 18 -33.92 31.94 8.60
C ALA A 18 -35.07 31.56 7.68
N VAL A 19 -36.30 31.85 8.11
CA VAL A 19 -37.50 31.76 7.29
C VAL A 19 -37.95 33.17 6.95
N VAL A 20 -38.08 33.45 5.66
CA VAL A 20 -38.43 34.77 5.12
C VAL A 20 -39.72 34.65 4.31
N ASN A 21 -40.67 35.54 4.56
CA ASN A 21 -41.75 35.79 3.60
C ASN A 21 -41.17 36.63 2.47
N TYR A 22 -41.34 36.18 1.23
CA TYR A 22 -40.87 36.87 0.04
C TYR A 22 -42.02 37.05 -0.94
N ASP A 23 -42.30 38.29 -1.30
CA ASP A 23 -43.15 38.70 -2.39
C ASP A 23 -42.31 39.50 -3.40
N LYS A 24 -42.44 39.12 -4.67
CA LYS A 24 -41.64 39.66 -5.77
C LYS A 24 -42.12 41.06 -6.20
N GLU A 25 -43.40 41.34 -6.04
CA GLU A 25 -44.03 42.58 -6.50
C GLU A 25 -44.12 43.60 -5.37
N GLU A 26 -44.39 43.13 -4.15
CA GLU A 26 -44.55 43.98 -2.98
C GLU A 26 -43.41 43.81 -1.98
N ARG A 27 -42.32 44.54 -2.20
CA ARG A 27 -41.10 44.42 -1.38
C ARG A 27 -41.35 44.71 0.11
N GLU A 28 -42.35 45.51 0.45
CA GLU A 28 -42.73 45.82 1.84
C GLU A 28 -43.31 44.60 2.58
N LYS A 29 -43.83 43.61 1.86
CA LYS A 29 -44.29 42.33 2.43
C LYS A 29 -43.13 41.39 2.77
N ASN A 30 -41.89 41.74 2.37
CA ASN A 30 -40.71 40.94 2.64
C ASN A 30 -40.26 41.09 4.08
N LYS A 31 -40.38 40.02 4.87
CA LYS A 31 -39.98 40.02 6.27
C LYS A 31 -39.40 38.71 6.72
N ILE A 32 -38.41 38.81 7.60
CA ILE A 32 -37.91 37.65 8.35
C ILE A 32 -39.03 37.23 9.32
N ILE A 33 -39.55 36.03 9.15
CA ILE A 33 -40.56 35.45 10.05
C ILE A 33 -39.87 34.96 11.31
N LYS A 34 -38.74 34.26 11.13
CA LYS A 34 -37.97 33.67 12.22
C LYS A 34 -36.55 33.41 11.77
N SER A 35 -35.61 33.51 12.69
CA SER A 35 -34.24 33.08 12.49
C SER A 35 -33.70 32.44 13.76
N GLY A 36 -32.63 31.69 13.61
CA GLY A 36 -31.95 31.07 14.73
C GLY A 36 -30.63 30.42 14.32
N VAL A 37 -29.90 29.94 15.31
CA VAL A 37 -28.67 29.19 15.09
C VAL A 37 -28.72 27.92 15.93
N ARG A 38 -28.56 26.77 15.28
CA ARG A 38 -28.35 25.50 15.96
C ARG A 38 -26.86 25.27 16.09
N ILE A 39 -26.33 25.36 17.31
CA ILE A 39 -24.95 25.00 17.63
C ILE A 39 -24.90 23.50 17.97
N PHE A 40 -23.92 22.79 17.44
CA PHE A 40 -23.67 21.38 17.76
C PHE A 40 -22.17 21.13 17.92
N THR A 41 -21.82 20.08 18.67
CA THR A 41 -20.42 19.70 18.86
C THR A 41 -19.83 19.17 17.56
N GLN A 42 -18.73 19.75 17.11
CA GLN A 42 -17.97 19.27 15.96
C GLN A 42 -17.57 17.80 16.15
N ALA A 43 -17.74 16.96 15.14
CA ALA A 43 -17.42 15.54 15.18
C ALA A 43 -15.91 15.25 14.94
N GLU A 44 -15.04 16.17 15.37
CA GLU A 44 -13.60 16.14 15.16
C GLU A 44 -12.87 16.55 16.44
N HIS A 45 -11.60 16.18 16.56
CA HIS A 45 -10.79 16.63 17.68
C HIS A 45 -10.55 18.16 17.62
N PRO A 46 -10.88 18.93 18.67
CA PRO A 46 -10.83 20.40 18.64
C PRO A 46 -9.46 21.03 18.35
N LYS A 47 -8.37 20.27 18.49
CA LYS A 47 -7.00 20.76 18.33
C LYS A 47 -6.36 20.46 16.97
N ASP A 48 -6.81 19.40 16.28
CA ASP A 48 -6.12 18.91 15.08
C ASP A 48 -7.07 18.52 13.93
N GLY A 49 -8.39 18.68 14.09
CA GLY A 49 -9.39 18.34 13.08
C GLY A 49 -9.44 16.84 12.76
N SER A 50 -8.79 15.99 13.58
CA SER A 50 -8.73 14.56 13.30
C SER A 50 -10.06 13.88 13.62
N SER A 51 -10.42 12.88 12.82
CA SER A 51 -11.66 12.13 13.01
C SER A 51 -11.71 11.42 14.36
N LEU A 52 -12.80 11.62 15.13
CA LEU A 52 -13.08 10.90 16.38
C LEU A 52 -13.12 9.36 16.21
N ALA A 53 -13.34 8.87 14.99
CA ALA A 53 -13.34 7.44 14.68
C ALA A 53 -11.92 6.83 14.58
N MET A 54 -10.89 7.66 14.36
CA MET A 54 -9.52 7.20 14.15
C MET A 54 -8.93 6.54 15.42
N PRO A 55 -9.01 7.13 16.63
CA PRO A 55 -8.57 6.47 17.86
C PRO A 55 -9.25 5.12 18.08
N ARG A 56 -10.57 5.03 17.84
CA ARG A 56 -11.33 3.77 17.93
C ARG A 56 -10.82 2.72 16.95
N ARG A 57 -10.50 3.11 15.71
CA ARG A 57 -9.93 2.23 14.68
C ARG A 57 -8.54 1.71 15.09
N LEU A 58 -7.67 2.59 15.59
CA LEU A 58 -6.32 2.23 16.04
C LEU A 58 -6.36 1.25 17.22
N ALA A 59 -7.16 1.55 18.25
CA ALA A 59 -7.32 0.70 19.42
C ALA A 59 -7.88 -0.70 19.04
N ARG A 60 -8.88 -0.74 18.13
CA ARG A 60 -9.39 -2.01 17.59
C ARG A 60 -8.32 -2.79 16.82
N GLY A 61 -7.49 -2.11 16.04
CA GLY A 61 -6.34 -2.70 15.36
C GLY A 61 -5.36 -3.36 16.33
N ALA A 62 -4.94 -2.62 17.37
CA ALA A 62 -4.04 -3.11 18.41
C ALA A 62 -4.60 -4.34 19.14
N ARG A 63 -5.90 -4.32 19.53
CA ARG A 63 -6.56 -5.48 20.16
C ARG A 63 -6.50 -6.73 19.27
N ARG A 64 -6.77 -6.59 17.97
CA ARG A 64 -6.72 -7.71 17.00
C ARG A 64 -5.29 -8.25 16.86
N ILE A 65 -4.29 -7.37 16.76
CA ILE A 65 -2.88 -7.76 16.68
C ILE A 65 -2.46 -8.55 17.93
N ASN A 66 -2.79 -8.04 19.12
CA ASN A 66 -2.46 -8.70 20.39
C ASN A 66 -3.17 -10.05 20.55
N LYS A 67 -4.47 -10.13 20.23
CA LYS A 67 -5.24 -11.39 20.25
C LYS A 67 -4.59 -12.44 19.35
N ARG A 68 -4.26 -12.08 18.09
CA ARG A 68 -3.64 -12.99 17.12
C ARG A 68 -2.23 -13.41 17.53
N LYS A 69 -1.45 -12.50 18.10
CA LYS A 69 -0.13 -12.81 18.66
C LYS A 69 -0.25 -13.84 19.79
N ARG A 70 -1.20 -13.66 20.72
CA ARG A 70 -1.46 -14.64 21.80
C ARG A 70 -1.86 -16.01 21.25
N GLN A 71 -2.80 -16.03 20.31
CA GLN A 71 -3.24 -17.27 19.66
C GLN A 71 -2.08 -18.00 18.97
N ARG A 72 -1.26 -17.27 18.22
CA ARG A 72 -0.07 -17.83 17.57
C ARG A 72 0.91 -18.42 18.57
N ILE A 73 1.29 -17.67 19.61
CA ILE A 73 2.23 -18.18 20.63
C ILE A 73 1.65 -19.37 21.38
N LYS A 74 0.34 -19.40 21.66
CA LYS A 74 -0.32 -20.58 22.23
C LYS A 74 -0.22 -21.78 21.28
N GLY A 75 -0.48 -21.58 19.98
CA GLY A 75 -0.33 -22.63 18.96
C GLY A 75 1.09 -23.18 18.87
N ILE A 76 2.10 -22.30 18.91
CA ILE A 76 3.52 -22.69 18.92
C ILE A 76 3.87 -23.49 20.18
N LYS A 77 3.42 -23.06 21.35
CA LYS A 77 3.65 -23.81 22.60
C LYS A 77 2.96 -25.18 22.59
N ASN A 78 1.74 -25.26 22.06
CA ASN A 78 1.06 -26.54 21.87
C ASN A 78 1.82 -27.46 20.90
N LEU A 79 2.37 -26.90 19.81
CA LEU A 79 3.20 -27.64 18.87
C LEU A 79 4.45 -28.22 19.54
N PHE A 80 5.07 -27.48 20.48
CA PHE A 80 6.21 -28.00 21.22
C PHE A 80 5.86 -29.21 22.08
N MET A 81 4.70 -29.25 22.74
CA MET A 81 4.29 -30.43 23.51
C MET A 81 4.09 -31.68 22.63
N LYS A 82 3.89 -31.51 21.32
CA LYS A 82 3.77 -32.62 20.35
C LYS A 82 5.13 -33.17 19.92
N TYR A 83 6.13 -32.32 19.77
CA TYR A 83 7.41 -32.67 19.13
C TYR A 83 8.63 -32.64 20.06
N LEU A 84 8.54 -31.95 21.19
CA LEU A 84 9.60 -31.80 22.18
C LEU A 84 9.15 -32.47 23.48
N PRO A 85 10.08 -33.01 24.29
CA PRO A 85 9.79 -33.56 25.61
C PRO A 85 9.53 -32.43 26.62
N LEU A 86 8.51 -31.60 26.36
CA LEU A 86 8.12 -30.45 27.15
C LEU A 86 6.65 -30.58 27.54
N THR A 87 6.36 -30.25 28.79
CA THR A 87 5.03 -30.35 29.36
C THR A 87 4.31 -29.00 29.36
N LYS A 88 3.04 -29.02 29.78
CA LYS A 88 2.27 -27.79 29.99
C LYS A 88 2.90 -26.90 31.06
N ASP A 89 3.56 -27.47 32.07
CA ASP A 89 4.17 -26.70 33.15
C ASP A 89 5.44 -25.99 32.68
N ASP A 90 6.23 -26.62 31.82
CA ASP A 90 7.41 -26.00 31.20
C ASP A 90 7.07 -24.75 30.36
N LEU A 91 5.85 -24.73 29.79
CA LEU A 91 5.45 -23.78 28.76
C LEU A 91 4.40 -22.77 29.19
N PHE A 92 3.45 -23.11 30.06
CA PHE A 92 2.24 -22.32 30.33
C PHE A 92 2.01 -21.97 31.81
N ILE A 93 2.40 -22.82 32.75
CA ILE A 93 2.00 -22.71 34.16
C ILE A 93 3.18 -22.20 35.00
N GLY A 94 2.93 -21.16 35.81
CA GLY A 94 3.82 -20.72 36.90
C GLY A 94 4.29 -19.26 36.78
N ASP A 95 4.60 -18.66 37.94
CA ASP A 95 5.43 -17.46 38.06
C ASP A 95 6.59 -17.53 37.05
N ASP A 96 6.92 -16.39 36.43
CA ASP A 96 7.82 -16.32 35.26
C ASP A 96 9.08 -17.21 35.41
N ASP A 97 9.62 -17.30 36.63
CA ASP A 97 10.83 -18.03 37.02
C ASP A 97 10.80 -19.57 36.84
N LYS A 98 9.62 -20.22 36.82
CA LYS A 98 9.52 -21.70 36.72
C LYS A 98 9.46 -22.24 35.29
N THR A 99 9.02 -21.41 34.34
CA THR A 99 8.95 -21.81 32.92
C THR A 99 10.32 -21.77 32.26
N ILE A 100 10.47 -22.44 31.10
CA ILE A 100 11.69 -22.31 30.27
C ILE A 100 11.98 -20.86 29.86
N TYR A 101 11.01 -19.95 30.02
CA TYR A 101 11.12 -18.53 29.69
C TYR A 101 11.59 -17.65 30.85
N GLY A 102 11.68 -18.14 32.09
CA GLY A 102 12.19 -17.34 33.22
C GLY A 102 13.13 -18.05 34.17
N LYS A 103 13.50 -19.33 33.93
CA LYS A 103 14.62 -19.99 34.64
C LYS A 103 15.85 -19.07 34.75
N LYS A 104 16.38 -18.88 35.97
CA LYS A 104 17.59 -18.08 36.25
C LYS A 104 18.83 -18.72 35.61
N GLY A 105 19.85 -17.92 35.29
CA GLY A 105 21.11 -18.39 34.68
C GLY A 105 21.01 -18.81 33.21
N ARG A 106 19.85 -18.63 32.57
CA ARG A 106 19.64 -18.97 31.17
C ARG A 106 20.46 -18.09 30.22
N LEU A 107 20.95 -18.69 29.13
CA LEU A 107 21.57 -17.95 28.02
C LEU A 107 20.59 -16.96 27.38
N ASP A 108 21.08 -15.83 26.88
CA ASP A 108 20.25 -14.90 26.13
C ASP A 108 19.71 -15.56 24.84
N VAL A 109 18.49 -15.21 24.44
CA VAL A 109 17.86 -15.84 23.27
C VAL A 109 18.52 -15.45 21.94
N TRP A 110 19.21 -14.31 21.87
CA TRP A 110 19.99 -13.96 20.68
C TRP A 110 21.28 -14.75 20.60
N GLN A 111 21.95 -14.95 21.74
CA GLN A 111 23.08 -15.86 21.83
C GLN A 111 22.68 -17.27 21.42
N LEU A 112 21.55 -17.79 21.93
CA LEU A 112 21.03 -19.10 21.52
C LEU A 112 20.74 -19.20 20.02
N ARG A 113 20.29 -18.12 19.38
CA ARG A 113 20.08 -18.09 17.92
C ARG A 113 21.37 -18.13 17.11
N ASP A 114 22.47 -17.58 17.64
CA ASP A 114 23.80 -17.72 17.05
C ASP A 114 24.39 -19.13 17.30
N GLU A 115 24.15 -19.70 18.47
CA GLU A 115 24.58 -21.07 18.82
C GLU A 115 23.77 -22.15 18.10
N ALA A 116 22.53 -21.86 17.69
CA ALA A 116 21.62 -22.77 16.98
C ALA A 116 22.20 -23.33 15.66
N VAL A 117 23.21 -22.68 15.11
CA VAL A 117 23.90 -23.12 13.88
C VAL A 117 25.33 -23.62 14.14
N LYS A 118 25.73 -23.74 15.41
CA LYS A 118 27.09 -24.10 15.84
C LYS A 118 27.15 -25.34 16.72
N ARG A 119 26.06 -25.67 17.43
CA ARG A 119 25.97 -26.85 18.32
C ARG A 119 24.55 -27.42 18.37
N VAL A 120 24.42 -28.61 18.94
CA VAL A 120 23.12 -29.19 19.31
C VAL A 120 22.45 -28.31 20.37
N LEU A 121 21.18 -27.98 20.16
CA LEU A 121 20.32 -27.32 21.15
C LEU A 121 19.51 -28.32 21.95
N THR A 122 19.31 -28.04 23.24
CA THR A 122 18.37 -28.79 24.08
C THR A 122 16.92 -28.45 23.71
N ALA A 123 15.96 -29.24 24.20
CA ALA A 123 14.53 -28.98 23.99
C ALA A 123 14.11 -27.57 24.47
N ASP A 124 14.57 -27.17 25.67
CA ASP A 124 14.32 -25.84 26.24
C ASP A 124 14.89 -24.73 25.33
N GLU A 125 16.11 -24.89 24.84
CA GLU A 125 16.78 -23.89 24.01
C GLU A 125 16.11 -23.74 22.65
N LEU A 126 15.82 -24.87 21.99
CA LEU A 126 15.13 -24.89 20.70
C LEU A 126 13.74 -24.24 20.80
N ALA A 127 12.95 -24.59 21.83
CA ALA A 127 11.65 -24.00 22.09
C ALA A 127 11.73 -22.49 22.33
N ARG A 128 12.75 -22.01 23.04
CA ARG A 128 12.97 -20.57 23.29
C ARG A 128 13.35 -19.82 22.02
N VAL A 129 14.25 -20.37 21.21
CA VAL A 129 14.65 -19.81 19.90
C VAL A 129 13.44 -19.66 18.98
N LEU A 130 12.68 -20.74 18.80
CA LEU A 130 11.49 -20.76 17.96
C LEU A 130 10.38 -19.85 18.50
N THR A 131 10.14 -19.82 19.81
CA THR A 131 9.20 -18.86 20.42
C THR A 131 9.58 -17.41 20.13
N HIS A 132 10.88 -17.09 20.22
CA HIS A 132 11.36 -15.74 19.97
C HIS A 132 11.11 -15.32 18.52
N ILE A 133 11.44 -16.17 17.55
CA ILE A 133 11.19 -15.93 16.13
C ILE A 133 9.69 -15.74 15.88
N ALA A 134 8.82 -16.63 16.38
CA ALA A 134 7.37 -16.50 16.21
C ALA A 134 6.77 -15.24 16.89
N LYS A 135 7.35 -14.81 18.02
CA LYS A 135 6.94 -13.59 18.74
C LYS A 135 7.39 -12.32 18.01
N ARG A 136 8.52 -12.39 17.29
CA ARG A 136 9.20 -11.27 16.61
C ARG A 136 9.42 -11.57 15.12
N ARG A 137 8.38 -12.05 14.44
CA ARG A 137 8.40 -12.62 13.07
C ARG A 137 8.64 -11.66 11.90
N GLY A 138 9.30 -10.52 12.13
CA GLY A 138 9.68 -9.57 11.09
C GLY A 138 8.53 -8.91 10.33
N TYR A 139 8.88 -7.98 9.45
CA TYR A 139 7.95 -7.32 8.56
C TYR A 139 7.82 -8.09 7.24
N LYS A 140 6.59 -8.32 6.77
CA LYS A 140 6.31 -8.84 5.42
C LYS A 140 5.76 -7.67 4.61
N SER A 141 6.45 -7.32 3.52
CA SER A 141 5.94 -6.31 2.60
C SER A 141 4.63 -6.80 2.01
N ASN A 142 3.62 -5.92 2.05
CA ASN A 142 2.32 -6.16 1.42
C ASN A 142 2.12 -5.27 0.18
N ARG A 143 3.16 -4.53 -0.25
CA ARG A 143 3.09 -3.65 -1.43
C ARG A 143 3.33 -4.48 -2.68
N LYS A 144 2.42 -4.35 -3.66
CA LYS A 144 2.53 -4.96 -5.00
C LYS A 144 3.16 -4.01 -6.05
N SER A 145 3.43 -2.75 -5.70
CA SER A 145 4.08 -1.77 -6.57
C SER A 145 5.03 -0.83 -5.80
N LEU A 146 5.99 -0.27 -6.52
CA LEU A 146 6.87 0.83 -6.11
C LEU A 146 6.13 2.17 -6.23
N GLU A 147 5.11 2.42 -5.43
CA GLU A 147 4.58 3.79 -5.30
C GLU A 147 5.57 4.69 -4.55
N GLU A 148 5.52 6.00 -4.84
CA GLU A 148 6.45 7.01 -4.39
C GLU A 148 6.84 6.84 -2.92
N LYS A 149 8.15 6.80 -2.69
CA LYS A 149 8.71 6.71 -1.35
C LYS A 149 8.29 7.98 -0.59
N ASP A 150 7.29 7.85 0.26
CA ASP A 150 7.08 8.81 1.34
C ASP A 150 8.28 8.68 2.30
N THR A 151 9.33 9.45 2.00
CA THR A 151 10.65 9.37 2.63
C THR A 151 10.62 9.76 4.10
N LYS A 152 9.53 10.37 4.59
CA LYS A 152 9.43 10.88 5.96
C LYS A 152 8.66 9.98 6.93
N SER A 153 8.00 8.92 6.45
CA SER A 153 7.23 8.02 7.34
C SER A 153 8.12 7.03 8.11
N ASP A 154 7.73 6.65 9.33
CA ASP A 154 8.42 5.59 10.09
C ASP A 154 8.53 4.26 9.33
N ASN A 155 7.58 4.01 8.42
CA ASN A 155 7.60 2.85 7.54
C ASN A 155 8.78 2.89 6.55
N SER A 156 9.15 4.07 6.03
CA SER A 156 10.31 4.21 5.13
C SER A 156 11.62 3.90 5.87
N LYS A 157 11.75 4.37 7.12
CA LYS A 157 12.91 4.11 7.98
C LYS A 157 13.02 2.63 8.34
N ALA A 158 11.90 1.98 8.67
CA ALA A 158 11.85 0.53 8.89
C ALA A 158 12.28 -0.26 7.65
N LEU A 159 11.81 0.14 6.46
CA LEU A 159 12.22 -0.47 5.20
C LEU A 159 13.70 -0.24 4.88
N GLY A 160 14.24 0.95 5.17
CA GLY A 160 15.67 1.24 5.07
C GLY A 160 16.52 0.34 5.97
N GLY A 161 16.11 0.18 7.23
CA GLY A 161 16.74 -0.76 8.17
C GLY A 161 16.72 -2.21 7.67
N ILE A 162 15.59 -2.67 7.12
CA ILE A 162 15.46 -4.00 6.51
C ILE A 162 16.40 -4.16 5.31
N ALA A 163 16.47 -3.16 4.43
CA ALA A 163 17.35 -3.20 3.27
C ALA A 163 18.83 -3.29 3.66
N ASN A 164 19.26 -2.47 4.63
CA ASN A 164 20.62 -2.51 5.16
C ASN A 164 20.93 -3.87 5.78
N ASN A 165 20.01 -4.41 6.58
CA ASN A 165 20.19 -5.73 7.20
C ASN A 165 20.16 -6.87 6.20
N LYS A 166 19.45 -6.75 5.07
CA LYS A 166 19.50 -7.75 3.98
C LYS A 166 20.86 -7.77 3.28
N VAL A 167 21.55 -6.63 3.21
CA VAL A 167 22.93 -6.57 2.71
C VAL A 167 23.88 -7.18 3.75
N LEU A 168 23.75 -6.76 5.01
CA LEU A 168 24.61 -7.22 6.10
C LEU A 168 24.47 -8.73 6.36
N SER A 169 23.28 -9.29 6.20
CA SER A 169 23.02 -10.70 6.42
C SER A 169 23.80 -11.62 5.49
N LYS A 170 24.29 -11.13 4.34
CA LYS A 170 25.14 -11.92 3.44
C LYS A 170 26.47 -12.36 4.09
N LYS A 171 26.91 -11.68 5.16
CA LYS A 171 28.12 -12.02 5.93
C LYS A 171 27.90 -13.08 7.01
N TYR A 172 26.65 -13.53 7.20
CA TYR A 172 26.25 -14.42 8.28
C TYR A 172 25.34 -15.51 7.74
N LEU A 173 25.25 -16.63 8.46
CA LEU A 173 24.40 -17.74 8.05
C LEU A 173 22.91 -17.45 8.34
N THR A 174 22.61 -16.76 9.45
CA THR A 174 21.23 -16.43 9.84
C THR A 174 21.08 -15.00 10.34
N ALA A 175 19.84 -14.48 10.30
CA ALA A 175 19.53 -13.16 10.85
C ALA A 175 19.74 -13.10 12.37
N GLY A 176 19.49 -14.19 13.10
CA GLY A 176 19.79 -14.31 14.52
C GLY A 176 21.27 -14.20 14.83
N GLN A 177 22.12 -14.92 14.08
CA GLN A 177 23.58 -14.82 14.18
C GLN A 177 24.06 -13.39 13.88
N MET A 178 23.62 -12.82 12.75
CA MET A 178 23.97 -11.45 12.37
C MET A 178 23.65 -10.46 13.50
N LEU A 179 22.40 -10.47 13.98
CA LEU A 179 21.96 -9.52 15.01
C LEU A 179 22.69 -9.74 16.33
N TYR A 180 22.99 -10.98 16.72
CA TYR A 180 23.77 -11.21 17.93
C TYR A 180 25.19 -10.68 17.78
N GLN A 181 25.91 -11.04 16.70
CA GLN A 181 27.31 -10.67 16.52
C GLN A 181 27.52 -9.17 16.36
N THR A 182 26.59 -8.45 15.72
CA THR A 182 26.69 -7.00 15.52
C THR A 182 26.28 -6.18 16.75
N THR A 183 25.63 -6.81 17.74
CA THR A 183 25.11 -6.13 18.94
C THR A 183 25.58 -6.76 20.25
N LYS A 184 26.49 -7.74 20.21
CA LYS A 184 26.97 -8.41 21.42
C LYS A 184 27.64 -7.45 22.38
N ASP A 185 28.41 -6.49 21.85
CA ASP A 185 29.16 -5.50 22.65
C ASP A 185 28.25 -4.41 23.20
N THR A 186 27.26 -3.97 22.42
CA THR A 186 26.35 -2.88 22.84
C THR A 186 25.14 -3.38 23.63
N GLY A 187 24.75 -4.64 23.47
CA GLY A 187 23.50 -5.20 24.02
C GLY A 187 22.21 -4.64 23.40
N ILE A 188 22.28 -3.66 22.50
CA ILE A 188 21.11 -2.96 21.95
C ILE A 188 20.52 -3.76 20.79
N ARG A 189 19.62 -4.67 21.11
CA ARG A 189 19.02 -5.62 20.15
C ARG A 189 17.61 -5.25 19.69
N ARG A 190 16.96 -4.32 20.38
CA ARG A 190 15.60 -3.86 20.03
C ARG A 190 15.66 -2.46 19.43
N ASN A 191 14.82 -2.23 18.42
CA ASN A 191 14.52 -0.89 17.93
C ASN A 191 14.07 -0.02 19.11
N LYS A 192 14.72 1.13 19.27
CA LYS A 192 14.47 2.10 20.35
C LYS A 192 14.29 3.49 19.75
N LEU A 193 13.74 4.40 20.53
CA LEU A 193 13.79 5.81 20.17
C LEU A 193 15.25 6.30 20.22
N ILE A 194 15.63 7.07 19.21
CA ILE A 194 16.94 7.73 19.09
C ILE A 194 16.72 9.22 18.87
N GLN A 195 17.73 10.04 19.16
CA GLN A 195 17.69 11.45 18.84
C GLN A 195 17.71 11.65 17.32
N ASP A 196 16.84 12.51 16.81
CA ASP A 196 16.89 12.96 15.43
C ASP A 196 18.07 13.92 15.29
N ILE A 197 19.00 13.59 14.40
CA ILE A 197 20.21 14.38 14.19
C ILE A 197 20.09 15.19 12.90
N ASP A 198 20.68 16.37 12.88
CA ASP A 198 20.85 17.16 11.66
C ASP A 198 21.98 16.60 10.77
N LYS A 199 22.24 17.26 9.64
CA LYS A 199 23.28 16.83 8.69
C LYS A 199 24.69 16.90 9.28
N ASN A 200 24.88 17.66 10.36
CA ASN A 200 26.15 17.89 11.02
C ASN A 200 26.32 16.98 12.26
N GLY A 201 25.34 16.11 12.55
CA GLY A 201 25.36 15.18 13.68
C GLY A 201 24.81 15.75 14.98
N ASN A 202 24.29 16.97 15.00
CA ASN A 202 23.76 17.58 16.22
C ASN A 202 22.29 17.17 16.44
N PRO A 203 21.84 16.96 17.69
CA PRO A 203 20.44 16.68 17.98
C PRO A 203 19.53 17.84 17.57
N LYS A 204 18.48 17.55 16.80
CA LYS A 204 17.43 18.53 16.50
C LYS A 204 16.60 18.76 17.75
N ILE A 205 16.34 20.03 18.05
CA ILE A 205 15.60 20.45 19.24
C ILE A 205 14.17 20.84 18.87
N ASP A 206 13.20 20.38 19.67
CA ASP A 206 11.82 20.84 19.59
C ASP A 206 11.73 22.28 20.09
N LYS A 207 11.28 23.19 19.22
CA LYS A 207 11.18 24.63 19.50
C LYS A 207 10.23 24.98 20.66
N LYS A 208 9.28 24.11 21.00
CA LYS A 208 8.32 24.35 22.09
C LYS A 208 8.82 23.86 23.44
N THR A 209 9.54 22.74 23.47
CA THR A 209 9.95 22.09 24.71
C THR A 209 11.42 22.25 25.04
N GLY A 210 12.25 22.66 24.07
CA GLY A 210 13.70 22.77 24.23
C GLY A 210 14.42 21.42 24.32
N GLN A 211 13.73 20.30 24.12
CA GLN A 211 14.29 18.96 24.25
C GLN A 211 14.65 18.35 22.88
N PRO A 212 15.59 17.38 22.82
CA PRO A 212 15.89 16.63 21.61
C PRO A 212 14.66 15.91 21.06
N ILE A 213 14.44 16.03 19.75
CA ILE A 213 13.39 15.31 19.04
C ILE A 213 13.78 13.84 18.98
N MET A 214 12.88 12.96 19.43
CA MET A 214 13.09 11.52 19.43
C MET A 214 12.37 10.87 18.24
N ILE A 215 13.06 10.01 17.49
CA ILE A 215 12.54 9.27 16.33
C ILE A 215 12.75 7.77 16.49
N GLY A 216 11.98 6.96 15.76
CA GLY A 216 12.17 5.50 15.74
C GLY A 216 13.52 5.11 15.11
N GLY A 217 14.40 4.49 15.91
CA GLY A 217 15.62 3.85 15.44
C GLY A 217 15.31 2.42 14.96
N PHE A 218 15.27 2.25 13.64
CA PHE A 218 14.88 0.99 13.00
C PHE A 218 16.06 0.12 12.54
N PHE A 219 17.24 0.32 13.11
CA PHE A 219 18.50 -0.33 12.69
C PHE A 219 18.46 -1.85 12.69
N ASN A 220 17.72 -2.46 13.63
CA ASN A 220 17.65 -3.92 13.78
C ASN A 220 16.36 -4.50 13.17
N SER A 221 15.75 -3.78 12.22
CA SER A 221 14.55 -4.24 11.53
C SER A 221 14.89 -5.32 10.51
N ILE A 222 14.14 -6.42 10.52
CA ILE A 222 14.36 -7.59 9.66
C ILE A 222 13.09 -7.95 8.90
N SER A 223 13.27 -8.48 7.69
CA SER A 223 12.15 -9.00 6.91
C SER A 223 11.67 -10.34 7.47
N ARG A 224 10.43 -10.70 7.17
CA ARG A 224 9.88 -12.00 7.51
C ARG A 224 10.57 -13.14 6.76
N GLU A 225 10.97 -12.89 5.51
CA GLU A 225 11.73 -13.80 4.67
C GLU A 225 13.04 -14.23 5.36
N MET A 226 13.84 -13.28 5.85
CA MET A 226 15.09 -13.56 6.57
C MET A 226 14.91 -14.46 7.80
N LEU A 227 13.76 -14.36 8.48
CA LEU A 227 13.45 -15.19 9.64
C LEU A 227 12.92 -16.57 9.25
N LEU A 228 12.24 -16.68 8.12
CA LEU A 228 11.83 -17.97 7.56
C LEU A 228 13.07 -18.75 7.13
N ASP A 229 14.01 -18.09 6.45
CA ASP A 229 15.31 -18.67 6.07
C ASP A 229 16.09 -19.13 7.30
N GLU A 230 16.14 -18.31 8.35
CA GLU A 230 16.78 -18.68 9.61
C GLU A 230 16.16 -19.95 10.22
N VAL A 231 14.83 -20.09 10.21
CA VAL A 231 14.17 -21.29 10.73
C VAL A 231 14.58 -22.51 9.90
N ASN A 232 14.53 -22.42 8.57
CA ASN A 232 14.96 -23.51 7.70
C ASN A 232 16.41 -23.92 7.96
N ILE A 233 17.30 -22.93 8.10
CA ILE A 233 18.72 -23.16 8.38
C ILE A 233 18.93 -23.79 9.76
N ILE A 234 18.23 -23.34 10.79
CA ILE A 234 18.32 -23.92 12.14
C ILE A 234 17.90 -25.39 12.10
N PHE A 235 16.76 -25.72 11.51
CA PHE A 235 16.31 -27.11 11.41
C PHE A 235 17.30 -27.98 10.63
N ARG A 236 17.83 -27.47 9.51
CA ARG A 236 18.86 -28.16 8.74
C ARG A 236 20.13 -28.40 9.56
N LYS A 237 20.64 -27.38 10.24
CA LYS A 237 21.87 -27.48 11.06
C LYS A 237 21.69 -28.40 12.25
N GLN A 238 20.55 -28.32 12.95
CA GLN A 238 20.25 -29.23 14.05
C GLN A 238 20.17 -30.69 13.56
N LYS A 239 19.64 -30.94 12.36
CA LYS A 239 19.65 -32.27 11.73
C LYS A 239 21.08 -32.73 11.39
N GLU A 240 21.91 -31.85 10.84
CA GLU A 240 23.35 -32.11 10.58
C GLU A 240 24.12 -32.43 11.87
N PHE A 241 23.70 -31.87 13.02
CA PHE A 241 24.25 -32.18 14.34
C PHE A 241 23.62 -33.41 15.01
N ASN A 242 22.85 -34.21 14.28
CA ASN A 242 22.16 -35.40 14.78
C ASN A 242 21.16 -35.12 15.93
N ASN A 243 20.54 -33.92 15.96
CA ASN A 243 19.52 -33.60 16.95
C ASN A 243 18.20 -34.32 16.62
N ILE A 244 17.85 -35.33 17.42
CA ILE A 244 16.61 -36.13 17.25
C ILE A 244 15.31 -35.33 17.44
N LEU A 245 15.40 -34.11 18.00
CA LEU A 245 14.24 -33.25 18.28
C LEU A 245 13.72 -32.52 17.02
N VAL A 246 14.44 -32.56 15.90
CA VAL A 246 14.06 -31.84 14.68
C VAL A 246 13.72 -32.80 13.54
N ASN A 247 12.65 -32.47 12.81
CA ASN A 247 12.27 -33.14 11.58
C ASN A 247 11.53 -32.16 10.66
N ASP A 248 11.35 -32.55 9.40
CA ASP A 248 10.75 -31.70 8.37
C ASP A 248 9.26 -31.40 8.65
N VAL A 249 8.51 -32.35 9.22
CA VAL A 249 7.10 -32.16 9.59
C VAL A 249 6.94 -31.10 10.68
N PHE A 250 7.78 -31.16 11.72
CA PHE A 250 7.79 -30.17 12.79
C PHE A 250 8.16 -28.78 12.26
N ARG A 251 9.15 -28.69 11.37
CA ARG A 251 9.53 -27.43 10.71
C ARG A 251 8.34 -26.82 9.98
N ASP A 252 7.65 -27.60 9.17
CA ASP A 252 6.58 -27.11 8.29
C ASP A 252 5.34 -26.70 9.09
N GLU A 253 4.94 -27.49 10.10
CA GLU A 253 3.88 -27.11 11.05
C GLU A 253 4.26 -25.82 11.82
N TYR A 254 5.51 -25.70 12.24
CA TYR A 254 6.00 -24.49 12.90
C TYR A 254 5.92 -23.27 11.98
N ILE A 255 6.39 -23.38 10.73
CA ILE A 255 6.37 -22.29 9.74
C ILE A 255 4.93 -21.84 9.47
N ALA A 256 4.02 -22.80 9.26
CA ALA A 256 2.60 -22.54 9.03
C ALA A 256 1.99 -21.71 10.17
N ILE A 257 2.30 -22.02 11.43
CA ILE A 257 1.78 -21.26 12.58
C ILE A 257 2.53 -19.92 12.75
N ALA A 258 3.86 -19.93 12.70
CA ALA A 258 4.71 -18.78 13.03
C ALA A 258 4.54 -17.64 12.03
N PHE A 259 4.45 -17.95 10.75
CA PHE A 259 4.49 -16.95 9.67
C PHE A 259 3.14 -16.68 9.01
N HIS A 260 2.09 -17.44 9.33
CA HIS A 260 0.74 -17.17 8.81
C HIS A 260 0.23 -15.77 9.18
N GLN A 261 -0.30 -15.07 8.18
CA GLN A 261 -0.96 -13.80 8.32
C GLN A 261 -2.24 -13.85 7.49
N ARG A 262 -3.37 -13.45 8.08
CA ARG A 262 -4.61 -13.32 7.34
C ARG A 262 -4.44 -12.35 6.17
N ASP A 263 -5.04 -12.72 5.06
CA ASP A 263 -5.13 -11.89 3.88
C ASP A 263 -5.93 -10.61 4.10
N PHE A 264 -5.71 -9.67 3.17
CA PHE A 264 -6.53 -8.48 3.07
C PHE A 264 -7.93 -8.86 2.62
N ALA A 265 -8.92 -8.21 3.23
CA ALA A 265 -10.30 -8.36 2.79
C ALA A 265 -10.46 -7.84 1.37
N SER A 266 -11.40 -8.42 0.63
CA SER A 266 -11.86 -7.85 -0.63
C SER A 266 -12.44 -6.45 -0.39
N VAL A 267 -12.30 -5.58 -1.39
CA VAL A 267 -12.89 -4.25 -1.36
C VAL A 267 -14.28 -4.19 -2.00
N THR A 268 -14.82 -5.31 -2.53
CA THR A 268 -16.10 -5.35 -3.26
C THR A 268 -17.23 -4.65 -2.52
N GLY A 269 -17.41 -4.91 -1.22
CA GLY A 269 -18.47 -4.29 -0.40
C GLY A 269 -18.28 -2.79 -0.12
N MET A 270 -17.16 -2.20 -0.53
CA MET A 270 -16.87 -0.77 -0.43
C MET A 270 -16.95 -0.06 -1.78
N VAL A 271 -17.21 -0.79 -2.87
CA VAL A 271 -17.34 -0.21 -4.20
C VAL A 271 -18.70 0.47 -4.32
N GLY A 272 -18.70 1.73 -4.75
CA GLY A 272 -19.94 2.47 -4.99
C GLY A 272 -20.70 1.96 -6.22
N LYS A 273 -21.98 2.32 -6.30
CA LYS A 273 -22.85 2.01 -7.45
C LYS A 273 -22.60 2.92 -8.64
N CYS A 274 -22.93 2.45 -9.84
CA CYS A 274 -22.88 3.21 -11.07
C CYS A 274 -23.81 4.44 -11.00
N THR A 275 -23.44 5.50 -11.73
CA THR A 275 -24.22 6.74 -11.77
C THR A 275 -25.54 6.53 -12.51
N PHE A 276 -25.54 5.74 -13.59
CA PHE A 276 -26.70 5.50 -14.45
C PHE A 276 -27.46 4.23 -14.03
N GLU A 277 -26.77 3.10 -13.91
CA GLU A 277 -27.36 1.81 -13.55
C GLU A 277 -27.19 1.54 -12.05
N LYS A 278 -28.18 1.87 -11.23
CA LYS A 278 -28.04 1.86 -9.75
C LYS A 278 -27.81 0.47 -9.14
N ASP A 279 -28.16 -0.58 -9.88
CA ASP A 279 -27.96 -1.96 -9.45
C ASP A 279 -26.52 -2.44 -9.68
N GLU A 280 -25.80 -1.79 -10.61
CA GLU A 280 -24.44 -2.16 -10.99
C GLU A 280 -23.35 -1.49 -10.16
N LEU A 281 -22.23 -2.20 -9.98
CA LEU A 281 -21.03 -1.64 -9.35
C LEU A 281 -20.26 -0.75 -10.32
N ARG A 282 -19.53 0.25 -9.80
CA ARG A 282 -18.61 1.04 -10.62
C ARG A 282 -17.49 0.17 -11.18
N ALA A 283 -17.22 0.34 -12.47
CA ALA A 283 -16.08 -0.27 -13.14
C ALA A 283 -14.74 0.17 -12.51
N ALA A 284 -13.77 -0.75 -12.48
CA ALA A 284 -12.44 -0.41 -11.99
C ALA A 284 -11.69 0.46 -13.01
N LYS A 285 -10.93 1.46 -12.54
CA LYS A 285 -10.25 2.43 -13.40
C LYS A 285 -9.27 1.84 -14.42
N ARG A 286 -8.80 0.61 -14.19
CA ARG A 286 -7.80 -0.09 -15.03
C ARG A 286 -8.39 -1.12 -15.98
N THR A 287 -9.72 -1.22 -16.05
CA THR A 287 -10.40 -2.04 -17.06
C THR A 287 -10.27 -1.37 -18.43
N TYR A 288 -10.16 -2.17 -19.48
CA TYR A 288 -10.07 -1.70 -20.87
C TYR A 288 -11.15 -0.64 -21.19
N SER A 289 -12.42 -0.95 -20.97
CA SER A 289 -13.53 -0.05 -21.32
C SER A 289 -13.50 1.26 -20.53
N ALA A 290 -13.07 1.25 -19.26
CA ALA A 290 -12.91 2.47 -18.48
C ALA A 290 -11.72 3.33 -18.95
N GLU A 291 -10.61 2.70 -19.33
CA GLU A 291 -9.45 3.42 -19.88
C GLU A 291 -9.76 4.00 -21.27
N GLU A 292 -10.50 3.27 -22.10
CA GLU A 292 -11.00 3.76 -23.38
C GLU A 292 -11.97 4.93 -23.19
N PHE A 293 -13.00 4.77 -22.35
CA PHE A 293 -13.96 5.83 -22.03
C PHE A 293 -13.29 7.14 -21.57
N VAL A 294 -12.32 7.05 -20.65
CA VAL A 294 -11.59 8.22 -20.16
C VAL A 294 -10.75 8.85 -21.27
N THR A 295 -10.14 8.04 -22.13
CA THR A 295 -9.32 8.52 -23.25
C THR A 295 -10.19 9.23 -24.29
N LEU A 296 -11.30 8.62 -24.70
CA LEU A 296 -12.28 9.21 -25.62
C LEU A 296 -12.85 10.52 -25.06
N THR A 297 -13.20 10.55 -23.77
CA THR A 297 -13.71 11.77 -23.12
C THR A 297 -12.70 12.91 -23.20
N LYS A 298 -11.40 12.63 -23.04
CA LYS A 298 -10.36 13.66 -23.23
C LYS A 298 -10.31 14.15 -24.67
N LEU A 299 -10.35 13.23 -25.64
CA LEU A 299 -10.26 13.57 -27.06
C LEU A 299 -11.47 14.36 -27.56
N ILE A 300 -12.70 13.95 -27.23
CA ILE A 300 -13.95 14.59 -27.66
C ILE A 300 -14.05 16.05 -27.17
N ASN A 301 -13.38 16.38 -26.07
CA ASN A 301 -13.34 17.73 -25.51
C ASN A 301 -12.24 18.61 -26.13
N ILE A 302 -11.35 18.06 -26.95
CA ILE A 302 -10.37 18.84 -27.71
C ILE A 302 -11.05 19.43 -28.93
N LYS A 303 -10.75 20.70 -29.20
CA LYS A 303 -11.18 21.39 -30.41
C LYS A 303 -9.98 21.61 -31.32
N ILE A 304 -10.18 21.37 -32.61
CA ILE A 304 -9.25 21.72 -33.66
C ILE A 304 -9.69 23.07 -34.22
N VAL A 305 -8.76 24.00 -34.35
CA VAL A 305 -8.97 25.31 -34.94
C VAL A 305 -8.21 25.37 -36.25
N ASP A 306 -8.86 25.80 -37.31
CA ASP A 306 -8.25 26.02 -38.63
C ASP A 306 -7.75 27.47 -38.80
N LYS A 307 -7.20 27.77 -39.98
CA LYS A 307 -6.71 29.11 -40.34
C LYS A 307 -7.77 30.20 -40.40
N GLU A 308 -9.05 29.83 -40.47
CA GLU A 308 -10.19 30.74 -40.47
C GLU A 308 -10.80 30.88 -39.06
N ASP A 309 -10.09 30.42 -38.03
CA ASP A 309 -10.54 30.35 -36.64
C ASP A 309 -11.83 29.53 -36.45
N LYS A 310 -12.16 28.64 -37.39
CA LYS A 310 -13.33 27.76 -37.24
C LYS A 310 -12.95 26.57 -36.37
N GLU A 311 -13.80 26.33 -35.38
CA GLU A 311 -13.64 25.22 -34.45
C GLU A 311 -14.38 23.97 -34.94
N ARG A 312 -13.68 22.84 -34.96
CA ARG A 312 -14.30 21.52 -35.13
C ARG A 312 -13.84 20.53 -34.07
N LYS A 313 -14.63 19.47 -33.89
CA LYS A 313 -14.26 18.32 -33.07
C LYS A 313 -13.61 17.24 -33.94
N PHE A 314 -12.99 16.26 -33.30
CA PHE A 314 -12.60 15.03 -33.98
C PHE A 314 -13.84 14.28 -34.48
N THR A 315 -13.72 13.69 -35.67
CA THR A 315 -14.69 12.75 -36.21
C THR A 315 -14.52 11.36 -35.55
N PRO A 316 -15.53 10.48 -35.61
CA PRO A 316 -15.42 9.12 -35.08
C PRO A 316 -14.20 8.35 -35.63
N HIS A 317 -13.94 8.48 -36.93
CA HIS A 317 -12.80 7.82 -37.56
C HIS A 317 -11.43 8.39 -37.12
N GLU A 318 -11.34 9.71 -36.88
CA GLU A 318 -10.14 10.32 -36.29
C GLU A 318 -9.91 9.82 -34.86
N LEU A 319 -10.99 9.68 -34.06
CA LEU A 319 -10.91 9.15 -32.70
C LEU A 319 -10.40 7.70 -32.68
N GLU A 320 -10.91 6.82 -33.55
CA GLU A 320 -10.46 5.44 -33.69
C GLU A 320 -8.95 5.35 -33.99
N LYS A 321 -8.47 6.17 -34.94
CA LYS A 321 -7.04 6.25 -35.27
C LYS A 321 -6.19 6.66 -34.07
N ILE A 322 -6.63 7.66 -33.30
CA ILE A 322 -5.90 8.11 -32.12
C ILE A 322 -5.93 7.06 -31.01
N ILE A 323 -7.04 6.35 -30.82
CA ILE A 323 -7.15 5.25 -29.84
C ILE A 323 -6.19 4.12 -30.21
N GLU A 324 -6.11 3.74 -31.49
CA GLU A 324 -5.15 2.73 -31.94
C GLU A 324 -3.70 3.20 -31.70
N LEU A 325 -3.39 4.46 -32.03
CA LEU A 325 -2.09 5.06 -31.74
C LEU A 325 -1.76 5.02 -30.23
N CYS A 326 -2.73 5.20 -29.34
CA CYS A 326 -2.52 5.12 -27.90
C CYS A 326 -2.23 3.69 -27.41
N LYS A 327 -2.70 2.65 -28.11
CA LYS A 327 -2.48 1.23 -27.78
C LYS A 327 -1.19 0.66 -28.38
N GLN A 328 -0.58 1.36 -29.33
CA GLN A 328 0.70 0.96 -29.91
C GLN A 328 1.83 1.00 -28.88
N GLU A 329 2.79 0.11 -29.07
CA GLU A 329 4.03 0.14 -28.29
C GLU A 329 5.00 1.11 -28.93
N VAL A 330 5.62 1.93 -28.09
CA VAL A 330 6.56 2.96 -28.50
C VAL A 330 7.74 2.99 -27.54
N LYS A 331 8.92 3.28 -28.08
CA LYS A 331 10.12 3.60 -27.30
C LYS A 331 10.36 5.12 -27.39
N PRO A 332 10.71 5.79 -26.28
CA PRO A 332 11.00 5.26 -24.94
C PRO A 332 9.74 4.89 -24.12
N LYS A 333 9.90 4.04 -23.08
CA LYS A 333 8.81 3.61 -22.18
C LYS A 333 8.02 4.78 -21.56
N THR A 334 8.64 5.97 -21.46
CA THR A 334 8.01 7.20 -20.95
C THR A 334 6.88 7.74 -21.84
N GLN A 335 6.84 7.33 -23.12
CA GLN A 335 5.80 7.73 -24.09
C GLN A 335 4.73 6.65 -24.33
N ILE A 336 4.80 5.50 -23.65
CA ILE A 336 3.81 4.43 -23.78
C ILE A 336 2.42 4.94 -23.37
N GLY A 337 1.44 4.79 -24.26
CA GLY A 337 0.10 5.36 -24.08
C GLY A 337 0.08 6.89 -24.05
N LYS A 338 1.15 7.55 -24.48
CA LYS A 338 1.28 9.01 -24.47
C LYS A 338 1.80 9.56 -25.79
N PRO A 339 1.06 9.40 -26.91
CA PRO A 339 1.51 9.91 -28.18
C PRO A 339 1.69 11.45 -28.14
N PRO A 340 2.76 11.99 -28.75
CA PRO A 340 2.89 13.43 -28.95
C PRO A 340 1.71 14.03 -29.73
N TYR A 341 1.28 15.24 -29.40
CA TYR A 341 0.25 15.94 -30.18
C TYR A 341 0.69 16.20 -31.62
N VAL A 342 1.99 16.42 -31.84
CA VAL A 342 2.58 16.52 -33.18
C VAL A 342 2.32 15.24 -33.99
N LYS A 343 2.50 14.07 -33.38
CA LYS A 343 2.23 12.77 -34.03
C LYS A 343 0.74 12.56 -34.30
N ILE A 344 -0.14 13.06 -33.44
CA ILE A 344 -1.60 13.04 -33.68
C ILE A 344 -1.94 13.91 -34.90
N LYS A 345 -1.36 15.11 -34.98
CA LYS A 345 -1.54 16.03 -36.11
C LYS A 345 -1.10 15.38 -37.44
N GLU A 346 0.08 14.75 -37.45
CA GLU A 346 0.62 14.00 -38.59
C GLU A 346 -0.29 12.82 -38.98
N LEU A 347 -0.72 12.01 -38.01
CA LEU A 347 -1.57 10.84 -38.23
C LEU A 347 -2.90 11.20 -38.91
N LEU A 348 -3.45 12.36 -38.57
CA LEU A 348 -4.72 12.84 -39.11
C LEU A 348 -4.56 13.64 -40.41
N GLY A 349 -3.32 13.95 -40.83
CA GLY A 349 -3.07 14.75 -42.02
C GLY A 349 -3.61 16.18 -41.91
N LEU A 350 -3.59 16.78 -40.72
CA LEU A 350 -4.08 18.14 -40.52
C LEU A 350 -3.11 19.18 -41.09
N GLU A 351 -3.64 20.25 -41.68
CA GLU A 351 -2.85 21.35 -42.27
C GLU A 351 -1.92 22.01 -41.23
N ASN A 352 -0.80 22.57 -41.69
CA ASN A 352 0.23 23.11 -40.79
C ASN A 352 -0.25 24.28 -39.91
N ASP A 353 -1.20 25.06 -40.39
CA ASP A 353 -1.84 26.18 -39.71
C ASP A 353 -2.92 25.77 -38.69
N THR A 354 -3.36 24.51 -38.70
CA THR A 354 -4.31 24.01 -37.70
C THR A 354 -3.65 23.85 -36.33
N TYR A 355 -4.40 24.07 -35.26
CA TYR A 355 -3.92 23.83 -33.89
C TYR A 355 -5.00 23.25 -32.98
N PHE A 356 -4.57 22.64 -31.89
CA PHE A 356 -5.47 22.16 -30.84
C PHE A 356 -5.71 23.27 -29.83
N LYS A 357 -6.99 23.66 -29.63
CA LYS A 357 -7.34 24.79 -28.76
C LYS A 357 -6.86 24.55 -27.32
N GLY A 358 -6.07 25.50 -26.81
CA GLY A 358 -5.54 25.46 -25.44
C GLY A 358 -4.42 24.42 -25.23
N ILE A 359 -3.80 23.93 -26.31
CA ILE A 359 -2.72 22.96 -26.27
C ILE A 359 -1.55 23.46 -27.12
N ASP A 360 -0.44 23.77 -26.46
CA ASP A 360 0.83 23.99 -27.14
C ASP A 360 1.39 22.65 -27.62
N LEU A 361 1.81 22.57 -28.89
CA LEU A 361 2.40 21.35 -29.46
C LEU A 361 3.75 20.99 -28.82
N PHE A 362 4.40 21.96 -28.20
CA PHE A 362 5.69 21.82 -27.53
C PHE A 362 5.62 22.34 -26.09
N VAL A 363 6.44 21.75 -25.21
CA VAL A 363 6.43 22.08 -23.79
C VAL A 363 6.97 23.48 -23.58
N VAL A 364 6.19 24.32 -22.89
CA VAL A 364 6.57 25.67 -22.45
C VAL A 364 7.14 25.61 -21.05
N ASN A 365 8.31 26.23 -20.83
CA ASN A 365 8.94 26.29 -19.51
C ASN A 365 8.26 27.34 -18.60
N LYS A 366 8.66 27.40 -17.31
CA LYS A 366 8.09 28.37 -16.35
C LYS A 366 8.34 29.84 -16.72
N ASN A 367 9.29 30.10 -17.61
CA ASN A 367 9.67 31.43 -18.07
C ASN A 367 8.92 31.80 -19.37
N GLY A 368 8.05 30.94 -19.89
CA GLY A 368 7.30 31.16 -21.12
C GLY A 368 8.02 30.75 -22.41
N GLU A 369 9.22 30.15 -22.33
CA GLU A 369 9.98 29.74 -23.51
C GLU A 369 9.57 28.35 -24.00
N VAL A 370 9.36 28.23 -25.32
CA VAL A 370 9.03 26.97 -25.98
C VAL A 370 10.27 26.09 -26.09
N THR A 371 10.19 24.88 -25.56
CA THR A 371 11.26 23.89 -25.67
C THR A 371 11.09 23.03 -26.94
N LYS A 372 12.15 22.36 -27.41
CA LYS A 372 12.03 21.37 -28.52
C LYS A 372 11.32 20.06 -28.11
N LYS A 373 10.87 19.93 -26.86
CA LYS A 373 10.22 18.70 -26.38
C LYS A 373 8.73 18.76 -26.73
N PRO A 374 8.18 17.74 -27.41
CA PRO A 374 6.77 17.76 -27.78
C PRO A 374 5.88 17.55 -26.56
N THR A 375 4.73 18.22 -26.57
CA THR A 375 3.66 17.99 -25.58
C THR A 375 3.01 16.64 -25.86
N LEU A 376 2.85 15.84 -24.80
CA LEU A 376 2.28 14.49 -24.90
C LEU A 376 0.80 14.51 -24.57
N PHE A 377 0.01 13.79 -25.36
CA PHE A 377 -1.37 13.46 -25.01
C PHE A 377 -1.37 12.32 -23.98
N GLU A 378 -1.84 12.54 -22.76
CA GLU A 378 -1.88 11.49 -21.74
C GLU A 378 -3.15 10.63 -21.84
N SER A 379 -3.09 9.51 -22.56
CA SER A 379 -4.19 8.53 -22.55
C SER A 379 -4.32 7.84 -21.18
N ALA A 380 -5.45 7.16 -20.97
CA ALA A 380 -5.69 6.41 -19.75
C ALA A 380 -5.17 4.97 -19.77
N PHE A 381 -4.73 4.42 -20.93
CA PHE A 381 -4.34 3.03 -21.20
C PHE A 381 -3.13 2.47 -20.40
N LYS A 382 -2.93 2.89 -19.15
CA LYS A 382 -1.81 2.43 -18.31
C LYS A 382 -2.01 1.00 -17.85
N GLY A 383 -3.25 0.57 -17.61
CA GLY A 383 -3.61 -0.80 -17.27
C GLY A 383 -3.38 -1.73 -18.45
N TYR A 384 -3.88 -1.35 -19.63
CA TYR A 384 -3.64 -2.05 -20.89
C TYR A 384 -2.15 -2.29 -21.15
N HIS A 385 -1.33 -1.23 -21.12
CA HIS A 385 0.11 -1.35 -21.34
C HIS A 385 0.86 -2.07 -20.21
N GLY A 386 0.36 -1.97 -18.98
CA GLY A 386 0.88 -2.73 -17.84
C GLY A 386 0.70 -4.23 -18.05
N LEU A 387 -0.50 -4.64 -18.47
CA LEU A 387 -0.80 -6.05 -18.75
C LEU A 387 -0.02 -6.54 -19.98
N ARG A 388 0.04 -5.73 -21.05
CA ARG A 388 0.86 -6.00 -22.23
C ARG A 388 2.29 -6.36 -21.87
N SER A 389 2.94 -5.51 -21.06
CA SER A 389 4.34 -5.70 -20.69
C SER A 389 4.53 -7.05 -19.98
N VAL A 390 3.66 -7.37 -19.02
CA VAL A 390 3.77 -8.61 -18.22
C VAL A 390 3.49 -9.84 -19.07
N VAL A 391 2.42 -9.83 -19.86
CA VAL A 391 2.04 -10.97 -20.71
C VAL A 391 3.09 -11.21 -21.79
N THR A 392 3.63 -10.16 -22.39
CA THR A 392 4.69 -10.27 -23.40
C THR A 392 5.99 -10.82 -22.81
N GLU A 393 6.35 -10.40 -21.59
CA GLU A 393 7.57 -10.83 -20.88
C GLU A 393 7.47 -12.27 -20.37
N VAL A 394 6.34 -12.64 -19.77
CA VAL A 394 6.15 -13.96 -19.13
C VAL A 394 5.71 -15.04 -20.13
N LEU A 395 4.92 -14.67 -21.15
CA LEU A 395 4.40 -15.59 -22.15
C LEU A 395 5.02 -15.27 -23.52
N SER A 396 4.33 -14.48 -24.36
CA SER A 396 4.86 -14.03 -25.64
C SER A 396 4.06 -12.86 -26.24
N PRO A 397 4.59 -12.16 -27.25
CA PRO A 397 3.83 -11.14 -28.00
C PRO A 397 2.55 -11.69 -28.65
N ILE A 398 2.54 -12.97 -29.05
CA ILE A 398 1.37 -13.62 -29.67
C ILE A 398 0.24 -13.79 -28.66
N HIS A 399 0.56 -14.21 -27.43
CA HIS A 399 -0.44 -14.30 -26.36
C HIS A 399 -1.07 -12.94 -26.05
N TRP A 400 -0.24 -11.88 -26.04
CA TRP A 400 -0.76 -10.53 -25.91
C TRP A 400 -1.68 -10.15 -27.08
N HIS A 401 -1.29 -10.45 -28.32
CA HIS A 401 -2.11 -10.13 -29.49
C HIS A 401 -3.50 -10.77 -29.39
N ASN A 402 -3.57 -12.04 -28.99
CA ASN A 402 -4.84 -12.74 -28.78
C ASN A 402 -5.65 -12.12 -27.63
N LEU A 403 -5.00 -11.87 -26.48
CA LEU A 403 -5.65 -11.28 -25.31
C LEU A 403 -6.15 -9.86 -25.58
N ALA A 404 -5.44 -9.08 -26.39
CA ALA A 404 -5.79 -7.70 -26.70
C ALA A 404 -7.09 -7.56 -27.52
N GLN A 405 -7.51 -8.63 -28.21
CA GLN A 405 -8.79 -8.67 -28.92
C GLN A 405 -9.97 -8.98 -28.00
N ASP A 406 -9.72 -9.62 -26.85
CA ASP A 406 -10.75 -9.98 -25.88
C ASP A 406 -10.93 -8.88 -24.82
N THR A 407 -11.69 -7.86 -25.20
CA THR A 407 -11.96 -6.70 -24.32
C THR A 407 -12.72 -7.08 -23.05
N VAL A 408 -13.54 -8.13 -23.10
CA VAL A 408 -14.29 -8.65 -21.94
C VAL A 408 -13.31 -9.24 -20.94
N LEU A 409 -12.43 -10.13 -21.39
CA LEU A 409 -11.41 -10.74 -20.54
C LEU A 409 -10.44 -9.70 -19.95
N LEU A 410 -10.05 -8.68 -20.73
CA LEU A 410 -9.25 -7.56 -20.21
C LEU A 410 -9.95 -6.81 -19.07
N ASN A 411 -11.26 -6.57 -19.19
CA ASN A 411 -12.06 -5.95 -18.15
C ASN A 411 -12.17 -6.84 -16.90
N GLU A 412 -12.39 -8.14 -17.08
CA GLU A 412 -12.49 -9.11 -15.98
C GLU A 412 -11.20 -9.20 -15.19
N ILE A 413 -10.06 -9.40 -15.87
CA ILE A 413 -8.74 -9.44 -15.26
C ILE A 413 -8.52 -8.18 -14.42
N ALA A 414 -8.68 -7.00 -15.01
CA ALA A 414 -8.45 -5.74 -14.31
C ALA A 414 -9.41 -5.54 -13.12
N THR A 415 -10.65 -6.02 -13.23
CA THR A 415 -11.65 -5.97 -12.16
C THR A 415 -11.25 -6.89 -11.00
N ILE A 416 -10.86 -8.13 -11.27
CA ILE A 416 -10.41 -9.10 -10.27
C ILE A 416 -9.21 -8.55 -9.48
N PHE A 417 -8.19 -8.04 -10.18
CA PHE A 417 -7.02 -7.42 -9.53
C PHE A 417 -7.39 -6.16 -8.72
N SER A 418 -8.46 -5.46 -9.11
CA SER A 418 -8.95 -4.28 -8.39
C SER A 418 -9.73 -4.64 -7.13
N LEU A 419 -10.51 -5.72 -7.15
CA LEU A 419 -11.35 -6.18 -6.04
C LEU A 419 -10.57 -7.02 -5.02
N HIS A 420 -9.74 -7.94 -5.51
CA HIS A 420 -8.99 -8.89 -4.69
C HIS A 420 -7.54 -8.45 -4.49
N LYS A 421 -6.98 -8.80 -3.33
CA LYS A 421 -5.63 -8.37 -2.92
C LYS A 421 -4.71 -9.52 -2.52
N SER A 422 -5.26 -10.66 -2.12
CA SER A 422 -4.53 -11.92 -1.90
C SER A 422 -4.31 -12.66 -3.21
N ASP A 423 -3.14 -13.27 -3.36
CA ASP A 423 -2.80 -14.03 -4.57
C ASP A 423 -3.69 -15.27 -4.72
N GLU A 424 -4.04 -15.93 -3.61
CA GLU A 424 -4.97 -17.06 -3.58
C GLU A 424 -6.33 -16.69 -4.19
N LYS A 425 -7.00 -15.68 -3.64
CA LYS A 425 -8.30 -15.21 -4.18
C LYS A 425 -8.24 -14.68 -5.60
N ILE A 426 -7.13 -14.03 -5.99
CA ILE A 426 -6.94 -13.57 -7.37
C ILE A 426 -6.87 -14.78 -8.29
N ARG A 427 -6.11 -15.82 -7.91
CA ARG A 427 -5.98 -17.06 -8.68
C ARG A 427 -7.32 -17.79 -8.76
N GLU A 428 -8.03 -17.95 -7.66
CA GLU A 428 -9.37 -18.55 -7.65
C GLU A 428 -10.33 -17.82 -8.58
N ALA A 429 -10.34 -16.48 -8.53
CA ALA A 429 -11.23 -15.66 -9.34
C ALA A 429 -10.85 -15.60 -10.84
N LEU A 430 -9.59 -15.88 -11.20
CA LEU A 430 -9.14 -15.95 -12.61
C LEU A 430 -9.33 -17.33 -13.24
N LEU A 431 -9.54 -18.37 -12.42
CA LEU A 431 -9.74 -19.75 -12.88
C LEU A 431 -11.21 -20.13 -12.99
N ASN A 432 -12.09 -19.38 -12.31
CA ASN A 432 -13.54 -19.43 -12.47
C ASN A 432 -13.95 -18.42 -13.53
#